data_AF-A0A3D3VTB4-F1
#
_entry.id   AF-A0A3D3VTB4-F1
#
_cell.length_a   1.000
_cell.length_b   1.000
_cell.length_c   1.000
_cell.angle_alpha   90.00
_cell.angle_beta   90.00
_cell.angle_gamma   90.00
#
_symmetry.space_group_name_H-M   'P 1'
#
loop_
_entity.id
_entity.type
_entity.pdbx_description
1 polymer ?
#
loop_
_entity_poly.entity_id
_entity_poly.type
_entity_poly.pdbx_seq_one_letter_code
_entity_poly.pdbx_strand_id
1 'polypeptide(L)' 'MHLAERTGAFSEPELTVLGEVLEDCLLKPEEGYLFEEITEDGKMAGFLIWGRTPMTRKGYDIYWIAVDPAFQGKGFG' A
#
# COMPACT_ATOMS: atom_id res chain seq x y z
N MET A 1 4.29 -2.46 8.83
CA MET A 1 3.50 -1.35 9.39
C MET A 1 4.31 -0.08 9.67
N HIS A 2 5.57 -0.19 10.12
CA HIS A 2 6.34 0.99 10.53
C HIS A 2 6.47 2.11 9.48
N LEU A 3 6.46 1.79 8.18
CA LEU A 3 6.48 2.80 7.11
C LEU A 3 5.23 3.69 7.12
N ALA A 4 4.03 3.09 7.12
CA ALA A 4 2.77 3.83 7.05
C ALA A 4 2.58 4.73 8.28
N GLU A 5 2.88 4.22 9.47
CA GLU A 5 2.91 5.00 10.73
C GLU A 5 3.82 6.23 10.61
N ARG A 6 5.04 6.04 10.10
CA ARG A 6 6.04 7.11 9.98
C ARG A 6 5.62 8.21 9.02
N THR A 7 4.72 7.95 8.08
CA THR A 7 4.19 9.01 7.20
C THR A 7 3.36 10.04 7.97
N GLY A 8 2.79 9.67 9.12
CA GLY A 8 1.84 10.50 9.87
C GLY A 8 0.50 10.73 9.16
N ALA A 9 0.26 10.06 8.03
CA ALA A 9 -0.96 10.21 7.24
C ALA A 9 -2.11 9.29 7.68
N PHE A 10 -1.81 8.27 8.50
CA PHE A 10 -2.76 7.25 8.93
C PHE A 10 -3.12 7.42 10.41
N SER A 11 -4.40 7.31 10.72
CA SER A 11 -4.92 7.15 12.07
C SER A 11 -4.74 5.71 12.58
N GLU A 12 -4.85 5.50 13.89
CA GLU A 12 -4.76 4.15 14.49
C GLU A 12 -5.76 3.14 13.88
N PRO A 13 -7.04 3.48 13.65
CA PRO A 13 -7.96 2.57 12.98
C PRO A 13 -7.53 2.25 11.54
N GLU A 14 -7.02 3.23 10.79
CA GLU A 14 -6.56 3.01 9.42
C GLU A 14 -5.33 2.11 9.36
N LEU A 15 -4.42 2.22 10.34
CA LEU A 15 -3.27 1.30 10.47
C LEU A 15 -3.72 -0.13 10.79
N THR A 16 -4.79 -0.27 11.57
CA THR A 16 -5.38 -1.58 11.89
C THR A 16 -5.96 -2.22 10.63
N VAL A 17 -6.78 -1.48 9.88
CA VAL A 17 -7.36 -1.93 8.61
C VAL A 17 -6.28 -2.21 7.57
N LEU A 18 -5.24 -1.39 7.50
CA LEU A 18 -4.08 -1.63 6.63
C LEU A 18 -3.43 -2.98 6.93
N GLY A 19 -3.30 -3.36 8.21
CA GLY A 19 -2.82 -4.67 8.62
C GLY A 19 -3.68 -5.82 8.08
N GLU A 20 -5.00 -5.73 8.26
CA GLU A 20 -5.96 -6.72 7.76
C GLU A 20 -5.89 -6.85 6.23
N VAL A 21 -5.79 -5.72 5.52
CA VAL A 21 -5.67 -5.71 4.05
C VAL A 21 -4.37 -6.36 3.59
N LEU A 22 -3.25 -6.11 4.28
CA LEU A 22 -1.97 -6.75 3.97
C LEU A 22 -2.03 -8.27 4.19
N GLU A 23 -2.75 -8.74 5.20
CA GLU A 23 -2.99 -10.17 5.38
C GLU A 23 -3.82 -10.75 4.23
N ASP A 24 -4.87 -10.05 3.79
CA ASP A 24 -5.68 -10.47 2.65
C ASP A 24 -4.85 -10.50 1.34
N CYS A 25 -3.95 -9.54 1.11
CA CYS A 25 -3.03 -9.55 -0.04
C CYS A 25 -2.19 -10.84 -0.09
N LEU A 26 -1.72 -11.32 1.07
CA LEU A 26 -0.89 -12.52 1.17
C LEU A 26 -1.69 -13.81 1.00
N LEU A 27 -2.92 -13.83 1.51
CA LEU A 27 -3.76 -15.03 1.53
C LEU A 27 -4.59 -15.23 0.26
N LYS A 28 -4.92 -14.15 -0.47
CA LYS A 28 -5.85 -14.16 -1.62
C LYS A 28 -5.34 -13.33 -2.80
N PRO A 29 -4.16 -13.63 -3.37
CA PRO A 29 -3.55 -12.81 -4.42
C PRO A 29 -4.36 -12.76 -5.74
N GLU A 30 -5.26 -13.72 -6.00
CA GLU A 30 -5.99 -13.79 -7.28
C GLU A 30 -7.36 -13.08 -7.29
N GLU A 31 -7.94 -12.79 -6.13
CA GLU A 31 -9.31 -12.22 -6.02
C GLU A 31 -9.40 -10.91 -5.24
N GLY A 32 -8.28 -10.40 -4.72
CA GLY A 32 -8.28 -9.31 -3.74
C GLY A 32 -7.44 -8.09 -4.10
N TYR A 33 -6.87 -7.52 -3.04
CA TYR A 33 -5.94 -6.40 -3.09
C TYR A 33 -4.55 -6.90 -3.52
N LEU A 34 -3.91 -6.12 -4.36
CA LEU A 34 -2.53 -6.31 -4.80
C LEU A 34 -1.66 -5.35 -4.03
N PHE A 35 -0.55 -5.87 -3.51
CA PHE A 35 0.47 -5.11 -2.81
C PHE A 35 1.75 -5.08 -3.64
N GLU A 36 2.28 -3.89 -3.88
CA GLU A 36 3.58 -3.69 -4.51
C GLU A 36 4.45 -2.81 -3.61
N GLU A 37 5.72 -3.16 -3.50
CA GLU A 37 6.71 -2.37 -2.77
C GLU A 37 7.76 -1.81 -3.71
N ILE A 38 8.30 -0.65 -3.35
CA ILE A 38 9.51 -0.09 -3.97
C ILE A 38 10.60 -0.04 -2.93
N THR A 39 11.78 -0.54 -3.29
CA THR A 39 12.96 -0.58 -2.42
C THR A 39 14.09 0.26 -2.99
N GLU A 40 14.77 1.02 -2.14
CA GLU A 40 15.99 1.78 -2.46
C GLU A 40 17.07 1.40 -1.44
N ASP A 41 18.26 1.04 -1.91
CA ASP A 41 19.39 0.60 -1.07
C ASP A 41 19.02 -0.50 -0.04
N GLY A 42 18.17 -1.44 -0.46
CA GLY A 42 17.71 -2.55 0.40
C GLY A 42 16.75 -2.13 1.51
N LYS A 43 16.22 -0.90 1.46
CA LYS A 43 15.16 -0.41 2.36
C LYS A 43 13.89 -0.20 1.57
N MET A 44 12.77 -0.54 2.17
CA MET A 44 11.45 -0.24 1.62
C MET A 44 11.24 1.29 1.60
N ALA A 45 11.21 1.87 0.40
CA ALA A 45 11.03 3.30 0.19
C ALA A 45 9.53 3.67 0.11
N GLY A 46 8.67 2.73 -0.26
CA GLY A 46 7.22 2.93 -0.28
C GLY A 46 6.45 1.67 -0.67
N PHE A 47 5.13 1.74 -0.63
CA PHE A 47 4.23 0.72 -1.16
C PHE A 47 3.01 1.31 -1.85
N LEU A 48 2.38 0.46 -2.66
CA LEU A 48 1.12 0.66 -3.34
C LEU A 48 0.18 -0.51 -3.01
N ILE A 49 -1.06 -0.20 -2.66
CA ILE A 49 -2.16 -1.16 -2.58
C ILE A 49 -3.21 -0.77 -3.61
N TRP A 50 -3.52 -1.69 -4.52
CA TRP A 50 -4.45 -1.47 -5.62
C TRP A 50 -5.24 -2.73 -5.94
N GLY A 51 -6.31 -2.63 -6.71
CA GLY A 51 -7.11 -3.80 -7.06
C GLY A 51 -8.09 -3.53 -8.19
N ARG A 52 -8.72 -4.58 -8.71
CA ARG A 52 -9.76 -4.44 -9.74
C ARG A 52 -11.02 -3.85 -9.12
N THR A 53 -11.57 -2.81 -9.76
CA THR A 53 -12.89 -2.29 -9.39
C THR A 53 -13.94 -3.35 -9.75
N PRO A 54 -14.75 -3.83 -8.78
CA PRO A 54 -15.80 -4.80 -9.05
C PRO A 54 -16.76 -4.31 -10.14
N MET A 55 -17.29 -5.24 -10.93
CA MET A 55 -18.25 -4.94 -12.02
C MET A 55 -17.70 -4.05 -13.15
N THR A 56 -16.38 -3.94 -13.30
CA THR A 56 -15.75 -3.22 -14.42
C THR A 56 -14.97 -4.17 -15.33
N ARG A 57 -14.85 -3.81 -16.61
CA ARG A 57 -14.03 -4.58 -17.57
C ARG A 57 -12.53 -4.32 -17.36
N LYS A 58 -12.16 -3.07 -17.07
CA LYS A 58 -10.76 -2.60 -16.95
C LYS A 58 -10.61 -1.47 -15.91
N GLY A 59 -11.48 -1.43 -14.90
CA GLY A 59 -11.39 -0.48 -13.80
C GLY A 59 -10.48 -1.01 -12.70
N TYR A 60 -9.71 -0.11 -12.13
CA TYR A 60 -8.80 -0.39 -11.03
C TYR A 60 -8.84 0.78 -10.05
N ASP A 61 -8.81 0.45 -8.77
CA ASP A 61 -8.77 1.42 -7.69
C ASP A 61 -7.41 1.37 -7.01
N ILE A 62 -6.86 2.54 -6.71
CA ILE A 62 -5.71 2.69 -5.83
C ILE A 62 -6.25 2.99 -4.44
N TYR A 63 -6.02 2.09 -3.51
CA TYR A 63 -6.47 2.23 -2.12
C TYR A 63 -5.48 3.04 -1.30
N TRP A 64 -4.18 2.70 -1.39
CA TRP A 64 -3.12 3.43 -0.70
C TRP A 64 -1.85 3.53 -1.52
N ILE A 65 -1.22 4.69 -1.46
CA ILE A 65 0.20 4.90 -1.78
C ILE A 65 0.82 5.53 -0.54
N ALA A 66 1.88 4.92 -0.03
CA ALA A 66 2.63 5.48 1.09
C ALA A 66 4.12 5.42 0.78
N VAL A 67 4.77 6.58 0.92
CA VAL A 67 6.22 6.73 0.73
C VAL A 67 6.82 7.08 2.08
N ASP A 68 7.89 6.38 2.44
CA ASP A 68 8.65 6.65 3.65
C ASP A 68 9.13 8.12 3.67
N PRO A 69 9.00 8.85 4.79
CA PRO A 69 9.40 10.25 4.86
C PRO A 69 10.82 10.55 4.36
N ALA A 70 11.77 9.61 4.47
CA ALA A 70 13.13 9.78 3.98
C ALA A 70 13.24 9.81 2.43
N PHE A 71 12.20 9.34 1.73
CA PHE A 71 12.15 9.20 0.28
C PHE A 71 11.07 10.08 -0.38
N GLN A 72 10.24 10.77 0.41
CA GLN A 72 9.25 11.72 -0.11
C GLN A 72 9.89 12.88 -0.89
N GLY A 73 9.17 13.40 -1.89
CA GLY A 73 9.63 14.48 -2.75
C GLY A 73 10.71 14.09 -3.77
N LYS A 74 11.03 12.80 -3.89
CA LYS A 74 12.06 12.27 -4.82
C LYS A 74 11.51 11.46 -5.99
N GLY A 75 10.19 11.41 -6.16
CA GLY A 75 9.54 10.71 -7.29
C GLY A 75 9.26 9.23 -7.07
N PHE A 76 9.25 8.74 -5.82
CA PHE A 76 8.88 7.36 -5.47
C PHE A 76 7.36 7.11 -5.41
N GLY A 77 6.56 8.18 -5.31
CA GLY A 77 5.11 8.11 -5.25
C GLY A 77 4.44 8.40 -6.59
#